data_AF-A0A918VER5-F1
#
_entry.id   AF-A0A918VER5-F1
#
_cell.length_a   1.000
_cell.length_b   1.000
_cell.length_c   1.000
_cell.angle_alpha   90.00
_cell.angle_beta   90.00
_cell.angle_gamma   90.00
#
_symmetry.space_group_name_H-M   'P 1'
#
loop_
_entity.id
_entity.type
_entity.pdbx_description
1 polymer ?
#
loop_
_entity_poly.entity_id
_entity_poly.type
_entity_poly.pdbx_seq_one_letter_code
_entity_poly.pdbx_strand_id
1 'polypeptide(L)'
;MEAGKKSVLQKFRWISTIIKNGLLWHGIRNRLAKIGLDFMPYYWEIGTINIPPPKIRANASKYELSLFGEKEITFIKNNVIGIEHKDLMHDLKNGETCLGLKYEKTIAVYSFTKSEPFSFRGRNFSIKPNEAYIHSTYTFEAFRGQNLAPYLRYQSYIYLKNRGINTYYSISEYFNKPTLRYKQKLNIQPLKLYLSVILFKKWEFNFTLKSY
;
A
#
# COMPACT_ATOMS: atom_id res chain seq x y z
N MET A 1 -5.96 5.55 -9.02
CA MET A 1 -6.93 6.61 -9.43
C MET A 1 -8.19 5.87 -9.85
N GLU A 2 -9.38 6.32 -9.50
CA GLU A 2 -10.60 5.60 -9.91
C GLU A 2 -11.08 6.06 -11.29
N ALA A 3 -11.71 5.15 -12.03
CA ALA A 3 -12.27 5.45 -13.35
C ALA A 3 -13.47 6.42 -13.21
N GLY A 4 -13.31 7.66 -13.67
CA GLY A 4 -14.38 8.67 -13.67
C GLY A 4 -13.94 10.04 -14.23
N LYS A 5 -14.86 10.78 -14.88
CA LYS A 5 -14.61 12.12 -15.43
C LYS A 5 -14.57 13.16 -14.31
N LYS A 6 -13.45 13.88 -14.14
CA LYS A 6 -13.29 14.98 -13.16
C LYS A 6 -13.58 16.34 -13.78
N SER A 7 -14.35 17.18 -13.07
CA SER A 7 -14.65 18.55 -13.50
C SER A 7 -13.42 19.48 -13.43
N VAL A 8 -13.44 20.62 -14.12
CA VAL A 8 -12.29 21.56 -14.19
C VAL A 8 -11.88 22.08 -12.80
N LEU A 9 -12.85 22.40 -11.93
CA LEU A 9 -12.59 22.82 -10.54
C LEU A 9 -11.93 21.72 -9.70
N GLN A 10 -12.34 20.46 -9.93
CA GLN A 10 -11.72 19.30 -9.28
C GLN A 10 -10.27 19.10 -9.77
N LYS A 11 -9.94 19.46 -11.01
CA LYS A 11 -8.56 19.40 -11.55
C LYS A 11 -7.61 20.40 -10.85
N PHE A 12 -8.05 21.63 -10.58
CA PHE A 12 -7.20 22.61 -9.86
C PHE A 12 -6.96 22.23 -8.40
N ARG A 13 -8.01 21.82 -7.68
CA ARG A 13 -7.86 21.27 -6.31
C ARG A 13 -6.95 20.04 -6.29
N TRP A 14 -7.00 19.23 -7.35
CA TRP A 14 -6.14 18.06 -7.51
C TRP A 14 -4.66 18.43 -7.68
N ILE A 15 -4.31 19.42 -8.50
CA ILE A 15 -2.91 19.88 -8.67
C ILE A 15 -2.33 20.36 -7.33
N SER A 16 -3.07 21.16 -6.57
CA SER A 16 -2.66 21.59 -5.22
C SER A 16 -2.42 20.41 -4.27
N THR A 17 -3.30 19.40 -4.35
CA THR A 17 -3.20 18.17 -3.55
C THR A 17 -1.96 17.34 -3.90
N ILE A 18 -1.55 17.30 -5.18
CA ILE A 18 -0.33 16.58 -5.63
C ILE A 18 0.91 17.21 -5.02
N ILE A 19 1.03 18.53 -5.12
CA ILE A 19 2.19 19.29 -4.65
C ILE A 19 2.33 19.11 -3.12
N LYS A 20 1.23 19.34 -2.37
CA LYS A 20 1.21 19.24 -0.91
C LYS A 20 1.55 17.85 -0.38
N ASN A 21 1.26 16.81 -1.17
CA ASN A 21 1.50 15.41 -0.79
C ASN A 21 2.80 14.83 -1.34
N GLY A 22 3.69 15.65 -1.92
CA GLY A 22 4.96 15.15 -2.50
C GLY A 22 4.77 14.25 -3.73
N LEU A 23 3.53 14.15 -4.22
CA LEU A 23 3.19 13.34 -5.39
C LEU A 23 3.68 13.98 -6.68
N LEU A 24 4.15 15.24 -6.64
CA LEU A 24 4.82 15.88 -7.77
C LEU A 24 6.09 15.11 -8.14
N TRP A 25 6.98 14.88 -7.17
CA TRP A 25 8.21 14.11 -7.37
C TRP A 25 7.91 12.65 -7.73
N HIS A 26 6.86 12.08 -7.13
CA HIS A 26 6.36 10.76 -7.52
C HIS A 26 5.94 10.72 -9.00
N GLY A 27 5.20 11.74 -9.47
CA GLY A 27 4.77 11.88 -10.85
C GLY A 27 5.92 12.12 -11.83
N ILE A 28 6.89 12.97 -11.47
CA ILE A 28 8.11 13.21 -12.25
C ILE A 28 8.88 11.90 -12.40
N ARG A 29 9.14 11.19 -11.29
CA ARG A 29 9.79 9.88 -11.32
C ARG A 29 9.06 8.89 -12.22
N ASN A 30 7.74 8.80 -12.12
CA ASN A 30 6.95 7.89 -12.96
C ASN A 30 7.05 8.23 -14.45
N ARG A 31 7.19 9.51 -14.83
CA ARG A 31 7.44 9.90 -16.22
C ARG A 31 8.85 9.50 -16.67
N LEU A 32 9.86 9.73 -15.84
CA LEU A 32 11.24 9.30 -16.13
C LEU A 32 11.33 7.76 -16.25
N ALA A 33 10.62 7.03 -15.39
CA ALA A 33 10.57 5.58 -15.43
C ALA A 33 10.00 5.05 -16.76
N LYS A 34 9.03 5.76 -17.38
CA LYS A 34 8.49 5.38 -18.70
C LYS A 34 9.54 5.44 -19.81
N ILE A 35 10.48 6.38 -19.74
CA ILE A 35 11.61 6.50 -20.67
C ILE A 35 12.83 5.66 -20.25
N GLY A 36 12.70 4.89 -19.16
CA GLY A 36 13.72 3.95 -18.70
C GLY A 36 14.69 4.51 -17.66
N LEU A 37 14.44 5.68 -17.09
CA LEU A 37 15.23 6.27 -16.00
C LEU A 37 14.40 6.25 -14.71
N ASP A 38 14.55 5.21 -13.89
CA ASP A 38 13.78 5.07 -12.66
C ASP A 38 14.68 5.06 -11.43
N PHE A 39 14.61 6.13 -10.64
CA PHE A 39 15.31 6.31 -9.37
C PHE A 39 14.29 6.27 -8.24
N MET A 40 14.22 5.15 -7.53
CA MET A 40 13.20 4.92 -6.52
C MET A 40 13.80 4.70 -5.14
N PRO A 41 13.82 5.73 -4.29
CA PRO A 41 14.04 5.52 -2.87
C PRO A 41 12.79 4.90 -2.22
N TYR A 42 12.99 3.89 -1.38
CA TYR A 42 11.91 3.23 -0.65
C TYR A 42 12.38 2.69 0.71
N TYR A 43 11.48 2.73 1.68
CA TYR A 43 11.70 2.16 3.00
C TYR A 43 11.34 0.69 3.02
N TRP A 44 12.19 -0.10 3.67
CA TRP A 44 11.81 -1.37 4.28
C TRP A 44 11.55 -1.12 5.76
N GLU A 45 10.39 -1.50 6.25
CA GLU A 45 9.89 -1.07 7.55
C GLU A 45 9.10 -2.15 8.26
N ILE A 46 9.04 -2.03 9.59
CA ILE A 46 8.41 -2.99 10.49
C ILE A 46 7.29 -2.32 11.30
N GLY A 47 6.15 -2.98 11.38
CA GLY A 47 4.99 -2.55 12.16
C GLY A 47 4.92 -3.22 13.53
N THR A 48 4.05 -2.67 14.38
CA THR A 48 3.77 -3.19 15.72
C THR A 48 2.28 -3.10 16.03
N ILE A 49 1.80 -4.03 16.87
CA ILE A 49 0.43 -4.02 17.41
C ILE A 49 0.34 -3.26 18.74
N ASN A 50 1.48 -2.92 19.36
CA ASN A 50 1.57 -2.25 20.64
C ASN A 50 1.33 -0.73 20.49
N ILE A 51 0.17 -0.39 19.96
CA ILE A 51 -0.31 0.98 19.75
C ILE A 51 -1.80 1.04 20.11
N PRO A 52 -2.34 2.24 20.44
CA PRO A 52 -3.77 2.42 20.56
C PRO A 52 -4.48 2.05 19.24
N PRO A 53 -5.56 1.24 19.29
CA PRO A 53 -6.33 0.90 18.10
C PRO A 53 -6.78 2.16 17.36
N PRO A 54 -6.45 2.32 16.06
CA PRO A 54 -6.98 3.42 15.26
C PRO A 54 -8.50 3.33 15.21
N LYS A 55 -9.19 4.47 15.25
CA LYS A 55 -10.65 4.53 15.12
C LYS A 55 -11.06 5.00 13.73
N ILE A 56 -12.16 4.46 13.21
CA ILE A 56 -12.84 5.01 12.03
C ILE A 56 -13.47 6.35 12.43
N ARG A 57 -13.30 7.38 11.61
CA ARG A 57 -13.84 8.73 11.92
C ARG A 57 -15.33 8.88 11.61
N ALA A 58 -15.83 8.11 10.64
CA ALA A 58 -17.25 8.02 10.34
C ALA A 58 -17.96 7.04 11.27
N ASN A 59 -19.26 6.78 11.02
CA ASN A 59 -19.99 5.77 11.77
C ASN A 59 -19.41 4.37 11.52
N ALA A 60 -18.65 3.86 12.49
CA ALA A 60 -17.97 2.58 12.41
C ALA A 60 -18.92 1.39 12.26
N SER A 61 -20.18 1.49 12.76
CA SER A 61 -21.15 0.38 12.70
C SER A 61 -21.60 0.03 11.29
N LYS A 62 -21.37 0.94 10.32
CA LYS A 62 -21.69 0.73 8.91
C LYS A 62 -20.59 -0.01 8.14
N TYR A 63 -19.45 -0.23 8.77
CA TYR A 63 -18.30 -0.89 8.17
C TYR A 63 -18.23 -2.35 8.59
N GLU A 64 -18.06 -3.23 7.60
CA GLU A 64 -17.91 -4.66 7.79
C GLU A 64 -16.50 -5.09 7.37
N LEU A 65 -15.78 -5.74 8.29
CA LEU A 65 -14.49 -6.35 8.03
C LEU A 65 -14.69 -7.75 7.46
N SER A 66 -14.08 -8.05 6.32
CA SER A 66 -14.17 -9.37 5.69
C SER A 66 -12.90 -9.71 4.90
N LEU A 67 -12.73 -11.01 4.66
CA LEU A 67 -11.78 -11.51 3.67
C LEU A 67 -12.36 -11.31 2.28
N PHE A 68 -11.56 -10.78 1.37
CA PHE A 68 -11.94 -10.51 0.00
C PHE A 68 -11.53 -11.67 -0.89
N GLY A 69 -12.49 -12.20 -1.66
CA GLY A 69 -12.28 -13.28 -2.61
C GLY A 69 -12.27 -12.77 -4.05
N GLU A 70 -12.40 -13.70 -5.00
CA GLU A 70 -12.30 -13.40 -6.44
C GLU A 70 -13.26 -12.31 -6.90
N LYS A 71 -14.48 -12.26 -6.33
CA LYS A 71 -15.49 -11.23 -6.67
C LYS A 71 -14.99 -9.83 -6.33
N GLU A 72 -14.50 -9.63 -5.12
CA GLU A 72 -13.96 -8.34 -4.69
C GLU A 72 -12.69 -7.96 -5.46
N ILE A 73 -11.79 -8.92 -5.70
CA ILE A 73 -10.55 -8.65 -6.43
C ILE A 73 -10.83 -8.30 -7.89
N THR A 74 -11.79 -8.97 -8.53
CA THR A 74 -12.25 -8.63 -9.89
C THR A 74 -12.79 -7.20 -9.94
N PHE A 75 -13.63 -6.83 -8.98
CA PHE A 75 -14.13 -5.45 -8.87
C PHE A 75 -12.98 -4.45 -8.72
N ILE A 76 -12.01 -4.72 -7.84
CA ILE A 76 -10.85 -3.85 -7.61
C ILE A 76 -10.05 -3.66 -8.90
N LYS A 77 -9.73 -4.74 -9.62
CA LYS A 77 -8.97 -4.68 -10.89
C LYS A 77 -9.69 -3.84 -11.96
N ASN A 78 -11.01 -3.90 -12.00
CA ASN A 78 -11.81 -3.16 -12.98
C ASN A 78 -11.98 -1.66 -12.65
N ASN A 79 -11.84 -1.28 -11.37
CA ASN A 79 -12.17 0.08 -10.91
C ASN A 79 -10.97 0.91 -10.46
N VAL A 80 -9.85 0.28 -10.12
CA VAL A 80 -8.63 0.97 -9.67
C VAL A 80 -7.63 1.06 -10.83
N ILE A 81 -7.35 2.28 -11.28
CA ILE A 81 -6.33 2.59 -12.29
C ILE A 81 -4.95 2.67 -11.62
N GLY A 82 -3.93 2.16 -12.30
CA GLY A 82 -2.53 2.20 -11.87
C GLY A 82 -2.08 0.96 -11.10
N ILE A 83 -2.90 -0.09 -11.06
CA ILE A 83 -2.55 -1.40 -10.49
C ILE A 83 -2.45 -2.49 -11.56
N GLU A 84 -2.39 -2.13 -12.84
CA GLU A 84 -2.38 -3.08 -13.97
C GLU A 84 -1.14 -3.99 -13.93
N HIS A 85 -0.03 -3.45 -13.41
CA HIS A 85 1.22 -4.19 -13.20
C HIS A 85 1.17 -5.14 -11.99
N LYS A 86 0.12 -5.10 -11.18
CA LYS A 86 -0.06 -5.98 -10.02
C LYS A 86 -1.03 -7.08 -10.39
N ASP A 87 -0.58 -8.31 -10.31
CA ASP A 87 -1.48 -9.44 -10.52
C ASP A 87 -2.16 -9.87 -9.22
N LEU A 88 -3.08 -9.04 -8.73
CA LEU A 88 -3.82 -9.29 -7.48
C LEU A 88 -4.63 -10.59 -7.50
N MET A 89 -4.99 -11.09 -8.70
CA MET A 89 -5.68 -12.38 -8.82
C MET A 89 -4.69 -13.54 -8.67
N HIS A 90 -3.49 -13.41 -9.24
CA HIS A 90 -2.42 -14.38 -9.02
C HIS A 90 -1.98 -14.39 -7.55
N ASP A 91 -1.80 -13.22 -6.94
CA ASP A 91 -1.53 -13.08 -5.50
C ASP A 91 -2.57 -13.88 -4.68
N LEU A 92 -3.87 -13.66 -4.92
CA LEU A 92 -4.94 -14.40 -4.24
C LEU A 92 -4.85 -15.93 -4.47
N LYS A 93 -4.61 -16.36 -5.71
CA LYS A 93 -4.50 -17.78 -6.08
C LYS A 93 -3.28 -18.47 -5.47
N ASN A 94 -2.21 -17.72 -5.20
CA ASN A 94 -1.01 -18.22 -4.53
C ASN A 94 -1.14 -18.28 -3.00
N GLY A 95 -2.33 -18.04 -2.46
CA GLY A 95 -2.61 -18.13 -1.02
C GLY A 95 -2.44 -16.82 -0.26
N GLU A 96 -2.24 -15.69 -0.94
CA GLU A 96 -2.21 -14.40 -0.27
C GLU A 96 -3.59 -14.02 0.26
N THR A 97 -3.60 -13.40 1.43
CA THR A 97 -4.84 -12.98 2.08
C THR A 97 -5.13 -11.52 1.76
N CYS A 98 -6.31 -11.23 1.22
CA CYS A 98 -6.82 -9.87 1.10
C CYS A 98 -7.85 -9.58 2.20
N LEU A 99 -7.55 -8.64 3.09
CA LEU A 99 -8.48 -8.17 4.11
C LEU A 99 -9.02 -6.80 3.69
N GLY A 100 -10.31 -6.56 3.88
CA GLY A 100 -10.90 -5.27 3.53
C GLY A 100 -12.12 -4.88 4.35
N LEU A 101 -12.49 -3.61 4.22
CA LEU A 101 -13.71 -3.04 4.79
C LEU A 101 -14.70 -2.74 3.68
N LYS A 102 -15.96 -3.14 3.90
CA LYS A 102 -17.11 -2.72 3.09
C LYS A 102 -17.95 -1.73 3.88
N TYR A 103 -18.37 -0.65 3.25
CA TYR A 103 -19.41 0.24 3.75
C TYR A 103 -20.70 -0.07 3.01
N GLU A 104 -21.73 -0.59 3.70
CA GLU A 104 -23.03 -0.92 3.09
C GLU A 104 -22.85 -1.71 1.76
N LYS A 105 -22.06 -2.80 1.79
CA LYS A 105 -21.65 -3.66 0.65
C LYS A 105 -20.69 -3.05 -0.38
N THR A 106 -20.38 -1.75 -0.31
CA THR A 106 -19.41 -1.09 -1.19
C THR A 106 -18.00 -1.22 -0.63
N ILE A 107 -17.02 -1.63 -1.44
CA ILE A 107 -15.63 -1.73 -0.99
C ILE A 107 -15.06 -0.33 -0.68
N ALA A 108 -14.55 -0.17 0.54
CA ALA A 108 -14.01 1.11 1.02
C ALA A 108 -12.47 1.11 1.09
N VAL A 109 -11.88 0.04 1.62
CA VAL A 109 -10.42 -0.13 1.73
C VAL A 109 -10.05 -1.61 1.71
N TYR A 110 -8.89 -1.94 1.17
CA TYR A 110 -8.34 -3.29 1.23
C TYR A 110 -6.82 -3.28 1.42
N SER A 111 -6.27 -4.41 1.82
CA SER A 111 -4.83 -4.67 1.89
C SER A 111 -4.54 -6.15 1.69
N PHE A 112 -3.49 -6.46 0.93
CA PHE A 112 -2.99 -7.82 0.78
C PHE A 112 -1.90 -8.11 1.81
N THR A 113 -1.78 -9.39 2.13
CA THR A 113 -0.72 -9.93 2.97
C THR A 113 -0.20 -11.23 2.36
N LYS A 114 1.13 -11.35 2.28
CA LYS A 114 1.83 -12.57 1.89
C LYS A 114 2.82 -13.00 2.96
N SER A 115 3.00 -14.30 3.10
CA SER A 115 3.95 -14.93 4.04
C SER A 115 5.09 -15.66 3.33
N GLU A 116 5.19 -15.49 2.01
CA GLU A 116 6.24 -16.09 1.19
C GLU A 116 7.34 -15.06 0.85
N PRO A 117 8.58 -15.53 0.59
CA PRO A 117 9.63 -14.69 0.03
C PRO A 117 9.18 -14.00 -1.27
N PHE A 118 9.65 -12.78 -1.49
CA PHE A 118 9.31 -12.03 -2.69
C PHE A 118 10.47 -11.17 -3.17
N SER A 119 10.42 -10.78 -4.44
CA SER A 119 11.34 -9.80 -5.01
C SER A 119 10.62 -8.47 -5.18
N PHE A 120 11.27 -7.38 -4.79
CA PHE A 120 10.82 -6.04 -5.08
C PHE A 120 11.98 -5.25 -5.69
N ARG A 121 11.83 -4.88 -6.96
CA ARG A 121 12.82 -4.10 -7.72
C ARG A 121 14.22 -4.72 -7.61
N GLY A 122 14.34 -5.97 -8.07
CA GLY A 122 15.61 -6.70 -8.11
C GLY A 122 16.20 -7.07 -6.75
N ARG A 123 15.55 -6.71 -5.64
CA ARG A 123 15.96 -7.10 -4.28
C ARG A 123 15.04 -8.19 -3.76
N ASN A 124 15.63 -9.26 -3.24
CA ASN A 124 14.91 -10.35 -2.59
C ASN A 124 14.68 -10.03 -1.11
N PHE A 125 13.49 -10.34 -0.62
CA PHE A 125 13.06 -10.23 0.75
C PHE A 125 12.62 -11.60 1.24
N SER A 126 13.33 -12.13 2.21
CA SER A 126 12.96 -13.37 2.88
C SER A 126 11.90 -13.07 3.95
N ILE A 127 10.89 -13.93 4.02
CA ILE A 127 9.82 -13.88 5.03
C ILE A 127 9.83 -15.22 5.76
N LYS A 128 9.98 -15.20 7.08
CA LYS A 128 9.96 -16.42 7.91
C LYS A 128 8.51 -16.83 8.22
N PRO A 129 8.27 -18.06 8.70
CA PRO A 129 6.92 -18.56 9.00
C PRO A 129 6.10 -17.70 9.97
N ASN A 130 6.75 -16.99 10.90
CA ASN A 130 6.10 -16.08 11.87
C ASN A 130 6.07 -14.61 11.41
N GLU A 131 6.41 -14.35 10.16
CA GLU A 131 6.52 -13.02 9.56
C GLU A 131 5.51 -12.88 8.41
N ALA A 132 5.13 -11.64 8.11
CA ALA A 132 4.29 -11.35 6.96
C ALA A 132 4.62 -10.01 6.34
N TYR A 133 4.45 -9.91 5.03
CA TYR A 133 4.57 -8.68 4.27
C TYR A 133 3.18 -8.16 3.90
N ILE A 134 2.82 -6.97 4.39
CA ILE A 134 1.53 -6.33 4.11
C ILE A 134 1.72 -5.24 3.05
N HIS A 135 1.02 -5.42 1.93
CA HIS A 135 1.17 -4.61 0.72
C HIS A 135 -0.17 -4.29 0.06
N SER A 136 -0.08 -3.56 -1.06
CA SER A 136 -1.23 -3.21 -1.91
C SER A 136 -2.40 -2.59 -1.13
N THR A 137 -2.11 -1.83 -0.07
CA THR A 137 -3.15 -1.11 0.68
C THR A 137 -3.73 0.02 -0.18
N TYR A 138 -5.04 0.04 -0.38
CA TYR A 138 -5.72 1.08 -1.15
C TYR A 138 -7.06 1.47 -0.52
N THR A 139 -7.30 2.78 -0.39
CA THR A 139 -8.59 3.35 0.03
C THR A 139 -9.24 4.06 -1.14
N PHE A 140 -10.48 3.65 -1.44
CA PHE A 140 -11.31 4.23 -2.49
C PHE A 140 -11.58 5.72 -2.24
N GLU A 141 -11.65 6.53 -3.30
CA GLU A 141 -11.67 8.00 -3.23
C GLU A 141 -12.80 8.52 -2.34
N ALA A 142 -13.99 7.93 -2.44
CA ALA A 142 -15.18 8.28 -1.64
C ALA A 142 -14.97 8.08 -0.12
N PHE A 143 -14.03 7.23 0.28
CA PHE A 143 -13.81 6.84 1.67
C PHE A 143 -12.50 7.39 2.27
N ARG A 144 -11.76 8.21 1.52
CA ARG A 144 -10.52 8.83 1.99
C ARG A 144 -10.78 9.83 3.11
N GLY A 145 -9.77 10.04 3.96
CA GLY A 145 -9.86 10.96 5.10
C GLY A 145 -10.58 10.40 6.33
N GLN A 146 -11.21 9.22 6.23
CA GLN A 146 -11.98 8.58 7.30
C GLN A 146 -11.16 7.67 8.22
N ASN A 147 -9.82 7.69 8.09
CA ASN A 147 -8.87 6.89 8.88
C ASN A 147 -8.97 5.36 8.66
N LEU A 148 -9.51 4.92 7.52
CA LEU A 148 -9.74 3.50 7.22
C LEU A 148 -8.47 2.68 6.99
N ALA A 149 -7.46 3.21 6.27
CA ALA A 149 -6.20 2.47 6.07
C ALA A 149 -5.44 2.19 7.38
N PRO A 150 -5.27 3.17 8.31
CA PRO A 150 -4.79 2.90 9.67
C PRO A 150 -5.59 1.81 10.38
N TYR A 151 -6.92 1.92 10.39
CA TYR A 151 -7.81 0.95 11.03
C TYR A 151 -7.61 -0.45 10.44
N LEU A 152 -7.69 -0.59 9.11
CA LEU A 152 -7.56 -1.87 8.42
C LEU A 152 -6.20 -2.50 8.69
N ARG A 153 -5.10 -1.72 8.65
CA ARG A 153 -3.77 -2.24 8.94
C ARG A 153 -3.64 -2.78 10.37
N TYR A 154 -4.26 -2.12 11.33
CA TYR A 154 -4.32 -2.63 12.70
C TYR A 154 -5.13 -3.94 12.79
N GLN A 155 -6.27 -4.02 12.10
CA GLN A 155 -7.04 -5.26 11.99
C GLN A 155 -6.25 -6.37 11.30
N SER A 156 -5.42 -6.05 10.31
CA SER A 156 -4.49 -7.03 9.71
C SER A 156 -3.50 -7.56 10.74
N TYR A 157 -2.95 -6.72 11.62
CA TYR A 157 -2.07 -7.20 12.69
C TYR A 157 -2.79 -8.17 13.64
N ILE A 158 -4.04 -7.87 14.02
CA ILE A 158 -4.84 -8.78 14.85
C ILE A 158 -5.07 -10.11 14.12
N TYR A 159 -5.50 -10.05 12.86
CA TYR A 159 -5.77 -11.22 12.03
C TYR A 159 -4.55 -12.14 11.91
N LEU A 160 -3.36 -11.54 11.73
CA LEU A 160 -2.08 -12.23 11.60
C LEU A 160 -1.59 -12.78 12.94
N LYS A 161 -1.70 -12.00 14.02
CA LYS A 161 -1.36 -12.43 15.38
C LYS A 161 -2.10 -13.70 15.78
N ASN A 162 -3.40 -13.76 15.47
CA ASN A 162 -4.24 -14.93 15.74
C ASN A 162 -3.84 -16.18 14.93
N ARG A 163 -2.92 -16.04 13.96
CA ARG A 163 -2.36 -17.13 13.14
C ARG A 163 -0.89 -17.42 13.46
N GLY A 164 -0.37 -16.88 14.57
CA GLY A 164 1.02 -17.08 14.98
C GLY A 164 2.04 -16.16 14.29
N ILE A 165 1.58 -15.22 13.45
CA ILE A 165 2.44 -14.23 12.81
C ILE A 165 2.58 -13.02 13.72
N ASN A 166 3.80 -12.68 14.12
CA ASN A 166 4.08 -11.63 15.10
C ASN A 166 4.97 -10.49 14.58
N THR A 167 5.52 -10.64 13.38
CA THR A 167 6.36 -9.64 12.72
C THR A 167 5.70 -9.19 11.42
N TYR A 168 5.54 -7.87 11.26
CA TYR A 168 4.79 -7.30 10.14
C TYR A 168 5.67 -6.37 9.34
N TYR A 169 6.05 -6.77 8.14
CA TYR A 169 6.83 -5.94 7.25
C TYR A 169 5.96 -5.17 6.25
N SER A 170 6.50 -4.08 5.74
CA SER A 170 5.96 -3.43 4.56
C SER A 170 7.01 -2.62 3.82
N ILE A 171 6.63 -2.10 2.65
CA ILE A 171 7.43 -1.16 1.88
C ILE A 171 6.64 0.14 1.72
N SER A 172 7.35 1.27 1.78
CA SER A 172 6.82 2.59 1.40
C SER A 172 7.74 3.27 0.42
N GLU A 173 7.20 3.70 -0.70
CA GLU A 173 7.90 4.60 -1.60
C GLU A 173 8.14 5.95 -0.92
N TYR A 174 9.37 6.44 -0.99
CA TYR A 174 9.81 7.62 -0.24
C TYR A 174 9.03 8.89 -0.60
N PHE A 175 8.65 9.04 -1.88
CA PHE A 175 7.87 10.19 -2.35
C PHE A 175 6.36 10.08 -2.07
N ASN A 176 5.88 8.94 -1.56
CA ASN A 176 4.48 8.73 -1.24
C ASN A 176 4.16 9.22 0.18
N LYS A 177 4.18 10.55 0.38
CA LYS A 177 3.94 11.16 1.70
C LYS A 177 2.62 10.76 2.36
N PRO A 178 1.49 10.57 1.64
CA PRO A 178 0.25 10.07 2.25
C PRO A 178 0.44 8.73 2.95
N THR A 179 1.17 7.81 2.30
CA THR A 179 1.49 6.50 2.88
C THR A 179 2.37 6.67 4.12
N LEU A 180 3.44 7.45 4.03
CA LEU A 180 4.34 7.71 5.17
C LEU A 180 3.60 8.31 6.37
N ARG A 181 2.72 9.30 6.14
CA ARG A 181 1.91 9.92 7.22
C ARG A 181 0.95 8.92 7.86
N TYR A 182 0.35 8.02 7.08
CA TYR A 182 -0.50 6.96 7.60
C TYR A 182 0.31 5.98 8.46
N LYS A 183 1.49 5.58 8.00
CA LYS A 183 2.37 4.63 8.71
C LYS A 183 2.95 5.21 10.00
N GLN A 184 3.24 6.51 10.02
CA GLN A 184 3.62 7.23 11.25
C GLN A 184 2.56 7.12 12.35
N LYS A 185 1.26 7.21 12.00
CA LYS A 185 0.17 7.02 12.99
C LYS A 185 0.13 5.63 13.61
N LEU A 186 0.74 4.64 12.94
CA LEU A 186 0.83 3.26 13.40
C LEU A 186 2.17 2.94 14.04
N ASN A 187 3.00 3.97 14.30
CA ASN A 187 4.33 3.82 14.86
C ASN A 187 5.21 2.82 14.07
N ILE A 188 5.02 2.74 12.75
CA ILE A 188 5.82 1.86 11.89
C ILE A 188 7.24 2.43 11.81
N GLN A 189 8.23 1.57 12.04
CA GLN A 189 9.63 1.95 12.12
C GLN A 189 10.37 1.56 10.85
N PRO A 190 11.12 2.49 10.21
CA PRO A 190 12.00 2.12 9.12
C PRO A 190 13.13 1.23 9.65
N LEU A 191 13.44 0.16 8.93
CA LEU A 191 14.63 -0.66 9.16
C LEU A 191 15.76 -0.24 8.23
N LYS A 192 15.43 -0.03 6.95
CA LYS A 192 16.38 0.37 5.91
C LYS A 192 15.74 1.33 4.93
N LEU A 193 16.54 2.25 4.42
CA LEU A 193 16.24 3.06 3.24
C LEU A 193 17.07 2.54 2.07
N TYR A 194 16.39 2.09 1.03
CA TYR A 194 17.01 1.61 -0.20
C TYR A 194 16.83 2.62 -1.33
N LEU A 195 17.69 2.51 -2.34
CA LEU A 195 17.54 3.15 -3.64
C LEU A 195 17.64 2.09 -4.73
N SER A 196 16.56 1.90 -5.49
CA SER A 196 16.61 1.16 -6.75
C SER A 196 16.82 2.14 -7.90
N VAL A 197 17.81 1.84 -8.74
CA VAL A 197 18.12 2.58 -9.97
C VAL A 197 17.94 1.64 -11.15
N ILE A 198 17.01 1.96 -12.05
CA ILE A 198 16.83 1.25 -13.32
C ILE A 198 17.20 2.20 -14.45
N LEU A 199 18.13 1.79 -15.31
CA LEU A 199 18.58 2.54 -16.49
C LEU A 199 18.24 1.79 -17.77
N PHE A 200 17.66 2.51 -18.73
CA PHE A 200 17.25 2.03 -20.06
C PHE A 200 16.40 0.75 -20.00
N LYS A 201 15.65 0.54 -18.92
CA LYS A 201 14.83 -0.67 -18.65
C LYS A 201 15.60 -1.99 -18.66
N LYS A 202 16.94 -1.95 -18.60
CA LYS A 202 17.81 -3.14 -18.71
C LYS A 202 18.73 -3.30 -17.51
N TRP A 203 19.29 -2.20 -17.02
CA TRP A 203 20.29 -2.23 -15.97
C TRP A 203 19.63 -1.89 -14.66
N GLU A 204 19.70 -2.80 -13.69
CA GLU A 204 19.08 -2.63 -12.37
C GLU A 204 20.15 -2.67 -11.29
N PHE A 205 20.16 -1.62 -10.46
CA PHE A 205 21.09 -1.46 -9.35
C PHE A 205 20.31 -1.21 -8.06
N ASN A 206 20.79 -1.76 -6.96
CA ASN A 206 20.13 -1.70 -5.67
C ASN A 206 21.12 -1.29 -4.57
N PHE A 207 20.92 -0.09 -4.02
CA PHE A 207 21.78 0.48 -2.99
C PHE A 207 21.05 0.53 -1.64
N THR A 208 21.80 0.35 -0.56
CA THR A 208 21.33 0.68 0.79
C THR A 208 21.83 2.07 1.11
N LEU A 209 20.91 3.03 1.22
CA LEU A 209 21.24 4.42 1.56
C LEU A 209 21.40 4.61 3.08
N LYS A 210 20.60 3.89 3.87
CA LYS A 210 20.64 3.96 5.34
C LYS A 210 20.14 2.67 5.98
N SER A 211 20.74 2.29 7.09
CA SER A 211 20.23 1.32 8.07
C SER A 211 19.92 2.08 9.35
N TYR A 212 18.76 1.81 9.96
CA TYR A 212 18.27 2.50 11.16
C TYR A 212 18.58 1.71 12.43
#